data_AF-A0A819S623-F1
#
_entry.id   AF-A0A819S623-F1
#
_cell.length_a   1.000
_cell.length_b   1.000
_cell.length_c   1.000
_cell.angle_alpha   90.00
_cell.angle_beta   90.00
_cell.angle_gamma   90.00
#
_symmetry.space_group_name_H-M   'P 1'
#
loop_
_entity.id
_entity.type
_entity.pdbx_description
1 polymer ?
#
loop_
_entity_poly.entity_id
_entity_poly.type
_entity_poly.pdbx_seq_one_letter_code
_entity_poly.pdbx_strand_id
1 'polypeptide(L)'
;MPVILTQNIAIELGLINGINGIFRQLVYQSDSVSVDVLSEIFPKNTQYIHRPLYALIEIAKSKVDSNLEELQPKLIPIPVMEQTFRIDISDILPKDKKPKSNRKAILSIKHRALPLVPAYCITTHKSQGQTLNKVMIDLKLPNETEDIAAVYVPLSRVKRLADLIILRQFDYKVLLIKPSKSQVTEMERLDQLYLETQTRFSHWFQ
;
A
#
# COMPACT_ATOMS: atom_id res chain seq x y z
N MET A 1 0.71 13.09 -10.98
CA MET A 1 1.16 12.75 -9.59
C MET A 1 1.19 11.24 -9.43
N PRO A 2 2.27 10.60 -8.95
CA PRO A 2 2.29 9.17 -8.67
C PRO A 2 1.23 8.79 -7.63
N VAL A 3 0.48 7.74 -7.91
CA VAL A 3 -0.56 7.19 -7.01
C VAL A 3 -0.51 5.66 -7.02
N ILE A 4 -1.05 5.07 -5.95
CA ILE A 4 -1.27 3.63 -5.83
C ILE A 4 -2.76 3.37 -5.64
N LEU A 5 -3.29 2.35 -6.33
CA LEU A 5 -4.63 1.84 -6.06
C LEU A 5 -4.64 1.09 -4.73
N THR A 6 -5.66 1.33 -3.91
CA THR A 6 -5.80 0.70 -2.59
C THR A 6 -6.78 -0.46 -2.56
N GLN A 7 -7.48 -0.72 -3.68
CA GLN A 7 -8.50 -1.75 -3.79
C GLN A 7 -8.38 -2.48 -5.13
N ASN A 8 -8.85 -3.72 -5.17
CA ASN A 8 -9.02 -4.46 -6.42
C ASN A 8 -10.29 -3.97 -7.09
N ILE A 9 -10.17 -3.49 -8.33
CA ILE A 9 -11.28 -2.94 -9.11
C ILE A 9 -11.67 -3.92 -10.23
N ALA A 10 -10.68 -4.33 -11.02
CA ALA A 10 -10.85 -5.25 -12.15
C ALA A 10 -9.55 -6.05 -12.31
N ILE A 11 -9.48 -7.20 -11.64
CA ILE A 11 -8.24 -7.99 -11.50
C ILE A 11 -7.80 -8.53 -12.87
N GLU A 12 -8.76 -8.95 -13.68
CA GLU A 12 -8.60 -9.42 -15.05
C GLU A 12 -7.98 -8.36 -15.97
N LEU A 13 -8.25 -7.08 -15.71
CA LEU A 13 -7.68 -5.94 -16.42
C LEU A 13 -6.38 -5.42 -15.81
N GLY A 14 -5.91 -6.05 -14.73
CA GLY A 14 -4.72 -5.64 -13.99
C GLY A 14 -4.95 -4.45 -13.04
N LEU A 15 -6.20 -4.06 -12.76
CA LEU A 15 -6.54 -3.01 -11.81
C LEU A 15 -6.65 -3.57 -10.39
N ILE A 16 -5.48 -3.83 -9.81
CA ILE A 16 -5.32 -4.49 -8.52
C ILE A 16 -4.76 -3.53 -7.46
N ASN A 17 -5.03 -3.84 -6.19
CA ASN A 17 -4.43 -3.16 -5.04
C ASN A 17 -2.90 -3.21 -5.13
N GLY A 18 -2.25 -2.07 -4.92
CA GLY A 18 -0.80 -1.92 -5.01
C GLY A 18 -0.28 -1.53 -6.38
N ILE A 19 -1.11 -1.51 -7.44
CA ILE A 19 -0.64 -1.07 -8.75
C ILE A 19 -0.37 0.44 -8.76
N ASN A 20 0.79 0.79 -9.31
CA ASN A 20 1.23 2.18 -9.47
C ASN A 20 0.60 2.78 -10.74
N GLY A 21 0.20 4.05 -10.65
CA GLY A 21 -0.27 4.84 -11.77
C GLY A 21 0.12 6.32 -11.62
N ILE A 22 -0.14 7.09 -12.67
CA ILE A 22 0.02 8.54 -12.65
C ILE A 22 -1.38 9.17 -12.68
N PHE A 23 -1.73 9.84 -11.60
CA PHE A 23 -2.89 10.71 -11.54
C PHE A 23 -2.73 11.86 -12.53
N ARG A 24 -3.69 11.99 -13.44
CA ARG A 24 -3.73 13.00 -14.49
C ARG A 24 -4.78 14.08 -14.20
N GLN A 25 -6.00 13.68 -13.87
CA GLN A 25 -7.10 14.63 -13.69
C GLN A 25 -8.13 14.12 -12.68
N LEU A 26 -8.72 15.04 -11.91
CA LEU A 26 -9.94 14.80 -11.16
C LEU A 26 -11.14 15.24 -11.98
N VAL A 27 -12.17 14.41 -12.07
CA VAL A 27 -13.46 14.79 -12.65
C VAL A 27 -14.48 14.90 -11.52
N TYR A 28 -15.17 16.04 -11.47
CA TYR A 28 -16.06 16.42 -10.39
C TYR A 28 -17.15 17.36 -10.91
N GLN A 29 -18.22 17.52 -10.13
CA GLN A 29 -19.32 18.43 -10.49
C GLN A 29 -18.92 19.90 -10.21
N SER A 30 -19.33 20.85 -11.04
CA SER A 30 -18.92 22.27 -10.88
C SER A 30 -19.36 22.90 -9.55
N ASP A 31 -20.48 22.45 -9.00
CA ASP A 31 -21.03 22.83 -7.69
C ASP A 31 -20.34 22.13 -6.50
N SER A 32 -19.24 21.40 -6.76
CA SER A 32 -18.49 20.65 -5.76
C SER A 32 -17.22 21.35 -5.24
N VAL A 33 -16.96 22.57 -5.71
CA VAL A 33 -15.78 23.35 -5.34
C VAL A 33 -16.09 24.22 -4.13
N SER A 34 -15.30 24.07 -3.06
CA SER A 34 -15.28 24.98 -1.92
C SER A 34 -13.98 25.78 -1.93
N VAL A 35 -14.09 27.10 -1.82
CA VAL A 35 -12.97 28.06 -1.83
C VAL A 35 -12.72 28.65 -0.44
N ASP A 36 -13.71 28.55 0.47
CA ASP A 36 -13.72 29.23 1.77
C ASP A 36 -12.99 28.49 2.89
N VAL A 37 -12.31 27.37 2.59
CA VAL A 37 -11.45 26.71 3.58
C VAL A 37 -10.13 27.47 3.60
N LEU A 38 -10.11 28.57 4.37
CA LEU A 38 -8.92 29.34 4.70
C LEU A 38 -7.97 28.47 5.54
N SER A 39 -7.21 27.62 4.88
CA SER A 39 -6.07 26.96 5.48
C SER A 39 -4.84 27.80 5.22
N GLU A 40 -4.22 28.33 6.28
CA GLU A 40 -2.89 28.96 6.19
C GLU A 40 -1.80 27.97 5.73
N ILE A 41 -2.10 26.66 5.76
CA ILE A 41 -1.18 25.57 5.40
C ILE A 41 -1.10 25.38 3.89
N PHE A 42 -2.16 25.68 3.15
CA PHE A 42 -2.23 25.39 1.71
C PHE A 42 -2.09 26.65 0.84
N PRO A 43 -1.52 26.54 -0.38
CA PRO A 43 -1.44 27.66 -1.31
C PRO A 43 -2.82 28.27 -1.62
N LYS A 44 -2.85 29.59 -1.87
CA LYS A 44 -4.09 30.35 -2.15
C LYS A 44 -4.90 29.85 -3.35
N ASN A 45 -4.29 29.09 -4.26
CA ASN A 45 -4.96 28.49 -5.42
C ASN A 45 -5.47 27.06 -5.16
N THR A 46 -5.50 26.61 -3.90
CA THR A 46 -6.02 25.29 -3.53
C THR A 46 -7.54 25.27 -3.62
N GLN A 47 -8.08 24.27 -4.31
CA GLN A 47 -9.51 24.04 -4.43
C GLN A 47 -9.89 22.77 -3.66
N TYR A 48 -10.93 22.85 -2.84
CA TYR A 48 -11.45 21.70 -2.11
C TYR A 48 -12.64 21.12 -2.86
N ILE A 49 -12.54 19.84 -3.22
CA ILE A 49 -13.56 19.13 -4.00
C ILE A 49 -14.29 18.15 -3.10
N HIS A 50 -15.59 18.37 -2.85
CA HIS A 50 -16.38 17.51 -1.95
C HIS A 50 -17.15 16.39 -2.64
N ARG A 51 -17.40 16.50 -3.96
CA ARG A 51 -18.08 15.48 -4.77
C ARG A 51 -17.27 15.11 -6.02
N PRO A 52 -16.15 14.40 -5.86
CA PRO A 52 -15.48 13.78 -7.00
C PRO A 52 -16.38 12.70 -7.63
N LEU A 53 -16.33 12.58 -8.96
CA LEU A 53 -17.00 11.53 -9.71
C LEU A 53 -16.03 10.37 -9.95
N TYR A 54 -14.88 10.68 -10.54
CA TYR A 54 -13.80 9.73 -10.81
C TYR A 54 -12.47 10.47 -11.00
N ALA A 55 -11.38 9.73 -10.97
CA ALA A 55 -10.05 10.23 -11.31
C ALA A 55 -9.52 9.52 -12.56
N LEU A 56 -8.91 10.28 -13.47
CA LEU A 56 -8.23 9.73 -14.63
C LEU A 56 -6.80 9.37 -14.25
N ILE A 57 -6.51 8.07 -14.26
CA ILE A 57 -5.22 7.51 -13.87
C ILE A 57 -4.58 6.81 -15.05
N GLU A 58 -3.35 7.20 -15.37
CA GLU A 58 -2.55 6.49 -16.36
C GLU A 58 -1.87 5.28 -15.70
N ILE A 59 -2.15 4.08 -16.20
CA ILE A 59 -1.62 2.83 -15.65
C ILE A 59 -0.90 2.07 -16.77
N ALA A 60 0.42 2.22 -16.84
CA ALA A 60 1.22 1.67 -17.93
C ALA A 60 1.17 0.14 -18.08
N LYS A 61 0.87 -0.57 -16.98
CA LYS A 61 0.84 -2.03 -16.87
C LYS A 61 -0.57 -2.62 -16.94
N SER A 62 -1.60 -1.80 -17.19
CA SER A 62 -2.97 -2.32 -17.33
C SER A 62 -3.09 -3.15 -18.61
N LYS A 63 -4.03 -4.09 -18.60
CA LYS A 63 -4.44 -4.88 -19.77
C LYS A 63 -5.69 -4.31 -20.43
N VAL A 64 -5.95 -3.03 -20.20
CA VAL A 64 -7.09 -2.34 -20.81
C VAL A 64 -6.67 -1.97 -22.23
N ASP A 65 -6.97 -2.89 -23.16
CA ASP A 65 -6.56 -2.79 -24.56
C ASP A 65 -7.52 -1.91 -25.38
N SER A 66 -8.73 -1.69 -24.89
CA SER A 66 -9.72 -0.80 -25.50
C SER A 66 -9.44 0.65 -25.11
N ASN A 67 -9.21 1.52 -26.11
CA ASN A 67 -9.52 2.94 -25.92
C ASN A 67 -10.97 3.01 -25.43
N LEU A 68 -11.17 3.54 -24.23
CA LEU A 68 -12.52 3.84 -23.73
C LEU A 68 -13.04 5.00 -24.60
N GLU A 69 -13.57 4.63 -25.77
CA GLU A 69 -14.06 5.50 -26.84
C GLU A 69 -13.04 6.57 -27.27
N GLU A 70 -12.99 7.68 -26.54
CA GLU A 70 -12.20 8.88 -26.80
C GLU A 70 -10.97 9.02 -25.88
N LEU A 71 -10.84 8.17 -24.86
CA LEU A 71 -9.70 8.23 -23.96
C LEU A 71 -8.41 7.72 -24.61
N GLN A 72 -7.31 8.40 -24.30
CA GLN A 72 -5.97 7.94 -24.66
C GLN A 72 -5.72 6.54 -24.08
N PRO A 73 -4.96 5.68 -24.80
CA PRO A 73 -4.59 4.37 -24.31
C PRO A 73 -4.01 4.44 -22.88
N LYS A 74 -4.36 3.47 -22.03
CA LYS A 74 -3.88 3.33 -20.64
C LYS A 74 -4.34 4.43 -19.67
N LEU A 75 -5.17 5.38 -20.10
CA LEU A 75 -5.84 6.32 -19.21
C LEU A 75 -7.18 5.72 -18.76
N ILE A 76 -7.31 5.49 -17.46
CA ILE A 76 -8.39 4.70 -16.89
C ILE A 76 -9.17 5.56 -15.88
N PRO A 77 -10.51 5.67 -16.04
CA PRO A 77 -11.35 6.32 -15.05
C PRO A 77 -11.50 5.41 -13.83
N ILE A 78 -11.02 5.87 -12.68
CA ILE A 78 -11.16 5.21 -11.40
C ILE A 78 -12.28 5.92 -10.62
N PRO A 79 -13.47 5.30 -10.46
CA PRO A 79 -14.57 5.94 -9.78
C PRO A 79 -14.36 6.00 -8.27
N VAL A 80 -15.18 6.83 -7.62
CA VAL A 80 -15.29 6.85 -6.17
C VAL A 80 -15.95 5.58 -5.68
N MET A 81 -15.38 4.92 -4.68
CA MET A 81 -15.89 3.67 -4.12
C MET A 81 -16.43 3.87 -2.72
N GLU A 82 -17.44 3.09 -2.35
CA GLU A 82 -17.96 3.02 -0.98
C GLU A 82 -17.42 1.77 -0.28
N GLN A 83 -16.80 1.95 0.88
CA GLN A 83 -16.39 0.88 1.76
C GLN A 83 -17.12 1.00 3.10
N THR A 84 -17.66 -0.11 3.60
CA THR A 84 -18.28 -0.16 4.93
C THR A 84 -17.32 -0.77 5.94
N PHE A 85 -17.00 -0.01 6.97
CA PHE A 85 -16.22 -0.46 8.13
C PHE A 85 -17.18 -0.79 9.27
N ARG A 86 -17.05 -1.99 9.83
CA ARG A 86 -17.81 -2.41 11.01
C ARG A 86 -16.85 -2.55 12.17
N ILE A 87 -17.06 -1.77 13.22
CA ILE A 87 -16.20 -1.75 14.39
C ILE A 87 -17.05 -2.07 15.62
N ASP A 88 -16.59 -3.00 16.44
CA ASP A 88 -17.20 -3.24 17.74
C ASP A 88 -16.85 -2.05 18.65
N ILE A 89 -17.87 -1.39 19.21
CA ILE A 89 -17.67 -0.22 20.06
C ILE A 89 -16.81 -0.57 21.29
N SER A 90 -16.84 -1.83 21.74
CA SER A 90 -16.01 -2.30 22.85
C SER A 90 -14.50 -2.34 22.54
N ASP A 91 -14.10 -2.33 21.27
CA ASP A 91 -12.69 -2.26 20.84
C ASP A 91 -12.14 -0.83 20.87
N ILE A 92 -13.02 0.18 20.70
CA ILE A 92 -12.63 1.61 20.68
C ILE A 92 -12.70 2.22 22.08
N LEU A 93 -13.58 1.70 22.96
CA LEU A 93 -13.76 2.26 24.29
C LEU A 93 -12.57 1.96 25.22
N PRO A 94 -12.15 2.93 26.06
CA PRO A 94 -11.21 2.68 27.14
C PRO A 94 -11.68 1.54 28.04
N LYS A 95 -10.75 0.76 28.59
CA LYS A 95 -11.05 -0.44 29.41
C LYS A 95 -12.05 -0.16 30.54
N ASP A 96 -12.01 1.05 31.11
CA ASP A 96 -12.84 1.47 32.25
C ASP A 96 -14.30 1.76 31.87
N LYS A 97 -14.60 1.93 30.57
CA LYS A 97 -15.95 2.20 30.03
C LYS A 97 -16.51 1.02 29.25
N LYS A 98 -15.89 -0.16 29.32
CA LYS A 98 -16.40 -1.34 28.62
C LYS A 98 -17.76 -1.74 29.22
N PRO A 99 -18.81 -1.89 28.39
CA PRO A 99 -20.12 -2.27 28.88
C PRO A 99 -20.07 -3.67 29.51
N LYS A 100 -20.69 -3.84 30.68
CA LYS A 100 -20.85 -5.16 31.34
C LYS A 100 -21.84 -6.09 30.63
N SER A 101 -22.41 -5.65 29.51
CA SER A 101 -23.38 -6.42 28.72
C SER A 101 -22.66 -7.22 27.63
N ASN A 102 -23.03 -8.50 27.47
CA ASN A 102 -22.54 -9.36 26.38
C ASN A 102 -23.10 -9.00 24.99
N ARG A 103 -23.94 -7.95 24.86
CA ARG A 103 -24.45 -7.51 23.56
C ARG A 103 -23.39 -6.68 22.84
N LYS A 104 -22.90 -7.22 21.72
CA LYS A 104 -22.01 -6.51 20.80
C LYS A 104 -22.75 -5.32 20.20
N ALA A 105 -22.22 -4.12 20.41
CA ALA A 105 -22.71 -2.91 19.77
C ALA A 105 -21.77 -2.59 18.60
N ILE A 106 -22.27 -2.75 17.36
CA ILE A 106 -21.47 -2.58 16.15
C ILE A 106 -21.74 -1.20 15.56
N LEU A 107 -20.69 -0.38 15.44
CA LEU A 107 -20.71 0.86 14.68
C LEU A 107 -20.39 0.54 13.21
N SER A 108 -21.30 0.91 12.32
CA SER A 108 -21.13 0.74 10.87
C SER A 108 -20.88 2.09 10.21
N ILE A 109 -19.67 2.31 9.70
CA ILE A 109 -19.24 3.55 9.05
C ILE A 109 -19.13 3.30 7.55
N LYS A 110 -19.79 4.13 6.75
CA LYS A 110 -19.63 4.13 5.29
C LYS A 110 -18.63 5.22 4.90
N HIS A 111 -17.58 4.83 4.20
CA HIS A 111 -16.56 5.73 3.69
C HIS A 111 -16.61 5.74 2.17
N ARG A 112 -16.86 6.90 1.58
CA ARG A 112 -16.94 7.10 0.14
C ARG A 112 -15.75 7.92 -0.32
N ALA A 113 -14.80 7.30 -1.03
CA ALA A 113 -13.55 7.94 -1.44
C ALA A 113 -12.98 7.33 -2.72
N LEU A 114 -12.08 8.06 -3.39
CA LEU A 114 -11.27 7.47 -4.44
C LEU A 114 -10.35 6.39 -3.82
N PRO A 115 -10.24 5.19 -4.42
CA PRO A 115 -9.40 4.11 -3.90
C PRO A 115 -7.93 4.35 -4.29
N LEU A 116 -7.43 5.56 -4.00
CA LEU A 116 -6.13 6.05 -4.44
C LEU A 116 -5.41 6.72 -3.27
N VAL A 117 -4.09 6.52 -3.20
CA VAL A 117 -3.21 7.27 -2.30
C VAL A 117 -2.02 7.83 -3.07
N PRO A 118 -1.50 9.02 -2.72
CA PRO A 118 -0.25 9.51 -3.27
C PRO A 118 0.89 8.51 -3.04
N ALA A 119 1.75 8.35 -4.03
CA ALA A 119 2.81 7.33 -4.04
C ALA A 119 4.22 7.91 -4.18
N TYR A 120 4.44 9.14 -3.72
CA TYR A 120 5.80 9.69 -3.60
C TYR A 120 6.61 8.96 -2.52
N CYS A 121 5.94 8.58 -1.43
CA CYS A 121 6.48 7.77 -0.35
C CYS A 121 5.49 6.66 -0.05
N ILE A 122 5.99 5.45 0.18
CA ILE A 122 5.18 4.29 0.52
C ILE A 122 5.73 3.63 1.77
N THR A 123 4.85 3.04 2.57
CA THR A 123 5.28 2.30 3.75
C THR A 123 5.98 1.00 3.34
N THR A 124 6.86 0.50 4.19
CA THR A 124 7.50 -0.81 4.01
C THR A 124 6.49 -1.92 3.70
N HIS A 125 5.40 -1.98 4.45
CA HIS A 125 4.33 -2.96 4.23
C HIS A 125 3.69 -2.84 2.83
N LYS A 126 3.49 -1.63 2.33
CA LYS A 126 2.91 -1.40 1.00
C LYS A 126 3.88 -1.70 -0.14
N SER A 127 5.19 -1.63 0.10
CA SER A 127 6.21 -1.96 -0.91
C SER A 127 6.49 -3.46 -1.00
N GLN A 128 6.03 -4.27 -0.05
CA GLN A 128 6.25 -5.71 -0.03
C GLN A 128 5.75 -6.37 -1.33
N GLY A 129 6.58 -7.23 -1.90
CA GLY A 129 6.31 -7.90 -3.18
C GLY A 129 6.57 -7.05 -4.42
N GLN A 130 6.81 -5.73 -4.28
CA GLN A 130 7.15 -4.87 -5.42
C GLN A 130 8.64 -4.90 -5.73
N THR A 131 8.99 -4.82 -7.02
CA THR A 131 10.35 -4.48 -7.46
C THR A 131 10.34 -3.05 -7.98
N LEU A 132 11.17 -2.20 -7.37
CA LEU A 132 11.28 -0.77 -7.64
C LEU A 132 12.61 -0.49 -8.34
N ASN A 133 12.60 0.47 -9.26
CA ASN A 133 13.77 0.76 -10.09
C ASN A 133 14.87 1.49 -9.31
N LYS A 134 14.47 2.48 -8.49
CA LYS A 134 15.34 3.26 -7.60
C LYS A 134 14.55 3.60 -6.35
N VAL A 135 15.18 3.52 -5.18
CA VAL A 135 14.51 3.77 -3.89
C VAL A 135 15.38 4.62 -2.99
N MET A 136 14.71 5.47 -2.21
CA MET A 136 15.28 6.13 -1.06
C MET A 136 14.59 5.56 0.17
N ILE A 137 15.34 4.98 1.11
CA ILE A 137 14.80 4.29 2.28
C ILE A 137 15.20 5.02 3.56
N ASP A 138 14.29 5.05 4.52
CA ASP A 138 14.56 5.56 5.87
C ASP A 138 14.62 4.38 6.84
N LEU A 139 15.81 4.13 7.38
CA LEU A 139 16.07 3.06 8.34
C LEU A 139 16.04 3.54 9.79
N LYS A 140 15.69 4.80 10.04
CA LYS A 140 15.45 5.30 11.40
C LYS A 140 14.06 4.84 11.86
N LEU A 141 13.99 3.61 12.33
CA LEU A 141 12.78 3.01 12.88
C LEU A 141 12.34 3.76 14.15
N PRO A 142 11.02 3.84 14.42
CA PRO A 142 10.54 4.26 15.73
C PRO A 142 11.15 3.37 16.82
N ASN A 143 11.54 3.99 17.93
CA ASN A 143 12.05 3.29 19.10
C ASN A 143 11.07 2.14 19.45
N GLU A 144 11.59 0.94 19.76
CA GLU A 144 10.85 -0.30 20.07
C GLU A 144 10.48 -1.21 18.88
N THR A 145 10.76 -0.83 17.63
CA THR A 145 10.45 -1.71 16.48
C THR A 145 11.62 -2.66 16.18
N GLU A 146 11.69 -3.80 16.87
CA GLU A 146 12.61 -4.91 16.55
C GLU A 146 12.05 -5.84 15.47
N ASP A 147 11.57 -5.26 14.35
CA ASP A 147 11.04 -6.03 13.24
C ASP A 147 12.04 -6.08 12.07
N ILE A 148 12.58 -7.27 11.81
CA ILE A 148 13.48 -7.53 10.68
C ILE A 148 12.80 -7.20 9.35
N ALA A 149 11.50 -7.47 9.23
CA ALA A 149 10.78 -7.19 7.99
C ALA A 149 10.78 -5.69 7.69
N ALA A 150 10.73 -4.85 8.72
CA ALA A 150 10.80 -3.39 8.57
C ALA A 150 12.12 -2.92 7.92
N VAL A 151 13.19 -3.71 8.02
CA VAL A 151 14.53 -3.44 7.49
C VAL A 151 14.79 -4.18 6.19
N TYR A 152 14.53 -5.49 6.17
CA TYR A 152 14.80 -6.36 5.03
C TYR A 152 13.91 -6.06 3.83
N VAL A 153 12.62 -5.80 4.05
CA VAL A 153 11.68 -5.52 2.95
C VAL A 153 12.11 -4.30 2.14
N PRO A 154 12.38 -3.11 2.71
CA PRO A 154 12.77 -1.95 1.91
C PRO A 154 14.12 -2.15 1.21
N LEU A 155 15.09 -2.81 1.85
CA LEU A 155 16.40 -3.13 1.26
C LEU A 155 16.28 -4.06 0.04
N SER A 156 15.34 -5.01 0.06
CA SER A 156 15.14 -6.00 -1.00
C SER A 156 14.25 -5.52 -2.15
N ARG A 157 13.80 -4.26 -2.17
CA ARG A 157 12.91 -3.75 -3.24
C ARG A 157 13.64 -3.42 -4.54
N VAL A 158 14.96 -3.24 -4.52
CA VAL A 158 15.77 -2.94 -5.71
C VAL A 158 16.59 -4.15 -6.15
N LYS A 159 16.99 -4.15 -7.43
CA LYS A 159 17.83 -5.21 -8.01
C LYS A 159 19.33 -5.00 -7.79
N ARG A 160 19.77 -3.75 -7.58
CA ARG A 160 21.18 -3.39 -7.46
C ARG A 160 21.37 -2.39 -6.32
N LEU A 161 22.49 -2.50 -5.61
CA LEU A 161 22.82 -1.57 -4.52
C LEU A 161 22.95 -0.12 -5.01
N ALA A 162 23.43 0.10 -6.24
CA ALA A 162 23.55 1.42 -6.85
C ALA A 162 22.20 2.16 -7.05
N ASP A 163 21.09 1.42 -6.97
CA ASP A 163 19.73 1.97 -7.09
C ASP A 163 19.10 2.27 -5.71
N LEU A 164 19.83 2.10 -4.60
CA LEU A 164 19.37 2.31 -3.24
C LEU A 164 20.12 3.46 -2.57
N ILE A 165 19.36 4.38 -1.97
CA ILE A 165 19.89 5.47 -1.15
C ILE A 165 19.29 5.38 0.25
N ILE A 166 20.12 5.54 1.28
CA ILE A 166 19.66 5.66 2.67
C ILE A 166 19.47 7.16 2.97
N LEU A 167 18.27 7.54 3.39
CA LEU A 167 17.84 8.94 3.54
C LEU A 167 18.66 9.72 4.58
N ARG A 168 19.00 9.07 5.70
CA ARG A 168 19.66 9.69 6.85
C ARG A 168 20.43 8.66 7.66
N GLN A 169 21.32 9.13 8.53
CA GLN A 169 22.05 8.28 9.48
C GLN A 169 21.08 7.50 10.38
N PHE A 170 21.43 6.26 10.70
CA PHE A 170 20.66 5.32 11.53
C PHE A 170 21.62 4.50 12.41
N ASP A 171 21.10 3.88 13.47
CA ASP A 171 21.91 3.00 14.33
C ASP A 171 22.17 1.67 13.59
N TYR A 172 23.45 1.32 13.45
CA TYR A 172 23.89 0.09 12.80
C TYR A 172 23.26 -1.18 13.41
N LYS A 173 22.87 -1.16 14.69
CA LYS A 173 22.16 -2.27 15.37
C LYS A 173 20.89 -2.71 14.63
N VAL A 174 20.24 -1.81 13.90
CA VAL A 174 19.04 -2.11 13.09
C VAL A 174 19.31 -3.17 12.01
N LEU A 175 20.55 -3.25 11.49
CA LEU A 175 20.94 -4.28 10.52
C LEU A 175 21.32 -5.62 11.17
N LEU A 176 21.45 -5.65 12.50
CA LEU A 176 21.88 -6.82 13.26
C LEU A 176 20.70 -7.57 13.90
N ILE A 177 19.46 -7.16 13.62
CA ILE A 177 18.26 -7.82 14.14
C ILE A 177 18.21 -9.25 13.58
N LYS A 178 18.16 -10.23 14.48
CA LYS A 178 18.18 -11.66 14.14
C LYS A 178 16.77 -12.22 13.99
N PRO A 179 16.54 -13.15 13.04
CA PRO A 179 15.27 -13.87 12.92
C PRO A 179 14.81 -14.45 14.24
N SER A 180 13.49 -14.48 14.45
CA SER A 180 12.92 -15.14 15.61
C SER A 180 13.29 -16.63 15.59
N LYS A 181 13.33 -17.27 16.76
CA LYS A 181 13.60 -18.73 16.84
C LYS A 181 12.66 -19.54 15.93
N SER A 182 11.38 -19.16 15.87
CA SER A 182 10.41 -19.81 14.99
C SER A 182 10.73 -19.66 13.50
N GLN A 183 11.20 -18.48 13.08
CA GLN A 183 11.63 -18.25 11.69
C GLN A 183 12.88 -19.07 11.35
N VAL A 184 13.84 -19.17 12.28
CA VAL A 184 15.05 -20.00 12.08
C VAL A 184 14.67 -21.48 11.95
N THR A 185 13.86 -22.00 12.88
CA THR A 185 13.40 -23.39 12.84
C THR A 185 12.63 -23.71 11.55
N GLU A 186 11.80 -22.77 11.07
CA GLU A 186 11.10 -22.96 9.81
C GLU A 186 12.05 -22.98 8.60
N MET A 187 13.08 -22.13 8.60
CA MET A 187 14.13 -22.15 7.57
C MET A 187 14.84 -23.51 7.53
N GLU A 188 15.26 -24.01 8.70
CA GLU A 188 15.90 -25.33 8.82
C GLU A 188 14.99 -26.45 8.33
N ARG A 189 13.70 -26.41 8.67
CA ARG A 189 12.70 -27.37 8.19
C ARG A 189 12.56 -27.34 6.67
N LEU A 190 12.56 -26.15 6.06
CA LEU A 190 12.49 -25.99 4.60
C LEU A 190 13.74 -26.52 3.90
N ASP A 191 14.93 -26.32 4.49
CA ASP A 191 16.18 -26.86 3.96
C ASP A 191 16.20 -28.39 3.99
N GLN A 192 15.70 -29.02 5.06
CA GLN A 192 15.55 -30.48 5.11
C GLN A 192 14.59 -31.00 4.04
N LEU A 193 13.43 -30.37 3.89
CA LEU A 193 12.47 -30.74 2.85
C LEU A 193 13.04 -30.56 1.44
N TYR A 194 13.88 -29.55 1.22
CA TYR A 194 14.56 -29.36 -0.06
C TYR A 194 15.50 -30.52 -0.38
N LEU A 195 16.31 -30.96 0.59
CA LEU A 195 17.23 -32.10 0.42
C LEU A 195 16.48 -33.42 0.18
N GLU A 196 15.39 -33.65 0.91
CA GLU A 196 14.51 -34.81 0.68
C GLU A 196 13.90 -34.79 -0.71
N THR A 197 13.44 -33.62 -1.17
CA THR A 197 12.85 -33.43 -2.50
C THR A 197 13.90 -33.69 -3.60
N GLN A 198 15.11 -33.16 -3.45
CA GLN A 198 16.22 -33.44 -4.37
C GLN A 198 16.55 -34.93 -4.44
N THR A 199 16.58 -35.61 -3.30
CA THR A 199 16.89 -37.05 -3.24
C THR A 199 15.79 -37.87 -3.91
N ARG A 200 14.52 -37.57 -3.62
CA ARG A 200 13.36 -38.31 -4.14
C ARG A 200 13.15 -38.12 -5.64
N PHE A 201 13.42 -36.92 -6.15
CA PHE A 201 13.21 -36.56 -7.55
C PHE A 201 14.52 -36.30 -8.29
N SER A 202 15.59 -37.03 -7.94
CA SER A 202 16.95 -36.84 -8.47
C SER A 202 17.03 -36.78 -10.00
N HIS A 203 16.19 -37.56 -10.69
CA HIS A 203 16.09 -37.58 -12.15
C HIS A 203 15.59 -36.25 -12.79
N TRP A 204 15.01 -35.32 -12.02
CA TRP A 204 14.58 -33.99 -12.48
C TRP A 204 15.64 -32.90 -12.23
N PHE A 205 16.69 -33.20 -11.48
CA PHE A 205 17.74 -32.25 -11.08
C PHE A 205 19.09 -32.49 -11.79
N GLN A 206 19.11 -33.31 -12.85
CA GLN A 206 20.28 -33.52 -13.73
C GLN A 206 20.51 -32.35 -14.70
#